data_AF-A0A8S3AM84-F1
#
_entry.id   AF-A0A8S3AM84-F1
#
_cell.length_a   1.000
_cell.length_b   1.000
_cell.length_c   1.000
_cell.angle_alpha   90.00
_cell.angle_beta   90.00
_cell.angle_gamma   90.00
#
_symmetry.space_group_name_H-M   'P 1'
#
loop_
_entity.id
_entity.type
_entity.pdbx_description
1 polymer ?
#
loop_
_entity_poly.entity_id
_entity_poly.type
_entity_poly.pdbx_seq_one_letter_code
_entity_poly.pdbx_strand_id
1 'polypeptide(L)'
;NLGLEFSGIVTGLGLTASHTFNIGDHVFGFANHCFSSQIIAHQHFVVKKPSHLSHTDAVSLPIVFATVYAGLIVKAQLKRG
;
A
#
# COMPACT_ATOMS: atom_id res chain seq x y z
N ASN A 1 -1.38 16.05 -11.28
CA ASN A 1 -1.35 15.23 -10.05
C ASN A 1 -1.86 13.82 -10.34
N LEU A 2 -0.96 12.88 -10.59
CA LEU A 2 -1.25 11.50 -11.06
C LEU A 2 -0.68 10.45 -10.08
N GLY A 3 -1.23 9.23 -10.13
CA GLY A 3 -0.82 8.09 -9.30
C GLY A 3 -1.64 7.92 -8.02
N LEU A 4 -1.99 6.67 -7.71
CA LEU A 4 -2.88 6.28 -6.61
C LEU A 4 -2.31 5.18 -5.68
N GLU A 5 -1.15 4.62 -6.02
CA GLU A 5 -0.46 3.61 -5.22
C GLU A 5 1.05 3.77 -5.29
N PHE A 6 1.75 3.23 -4.30
CA PHE A 6 3.20 3.35 -4.17
C PHE A 6 3.81 2.13 -3.49
N SER A 7 5.14 2.03 -3.60
CA SER A 7 5.99 1.15 -2.81
C SER A 7 7.29 1.90 -2.52
N GLY A 8 7.74 1.92 -1.27
CA GLY A 8 8.89 2.74 -0.85
C GLY A 8 9.36 2.46 0.57
N ILE A 9 10.15 3.36 1.12
CA ILE A 9 10.77 3.25 2.45
C ILE A 9 10.25 4.39 3.33
N VAL A 10 9.88 4.09 4.57
CA VAL A 10 9.48 5.10 5.55
C VAL A 10 10.67 5.98 5.90
N THR A 11 10.58 7.28 5.61
CA THR A 11 11.61 8.29 5.92
C THR A 11 11.21 9.24 7.05
N GLY A 12 9.94 9.24 7.44
CA GLY A 12 9.41 10.07 8.51
C GLY A 12 8.05 9.53 8.98
N LEU A 13 7.70 9.84 10.23
CA LEU A 13 6.50 9.32 10.88
C LEU A 13 5.77 10.43 11.64
N GLY A 14 4.44 10.44 11.51
CA GLY A 14 3.58 11.18 12.44
C GLY A 14 3.51 10.46 13.79
N LEU A 15 3.10 11.19 14.84
CA LEU A 15 3.08 10.69 16.22
C LEU A 15 2.36 9.33 16.35
N THR A 16 1.19 9.19 15.74
CA THR A 16 0.38 7.96 15.83
C THR A 16 0.94 6.79 15.00
N ALA A 17 1.64 7.08 13.90
CA ALA A 17 2.22 6.06 13.03
C ALA A 17 3.43 5.35 13.63
N SER A 18 4.10 6.00 14.59
CA SER A 18 5.27 5.44 15.29
C SER A 18 5.00 4.16 16.09
N HIS A 19 3.74 3.87 16.40
CA HIS A 19 3.35 2.62 17.06
C HIS A 19 3.30 1.41 16.11
N THR A 20 3.20 1.65 14.79
CA THR A 20 3.00 0.60 13.79
C THR A 20 4.19 0.47 12.84
N PHE A 21 4.86 1.58 12.56
CA PHE A 21 5.95 1.67 11.59
C PHE A 21 7.20 2.25 12.22
N ASN A 22 8.34 1.88 11.67
CA ASN A 22 9.65 2.45 11.97
C ASN A 22 10.24 3.12 10.72
N ILE A 23 11.07 4.13 10.91
CA ILE A 23 11.91 4.65 9.82
C ILE A 23 12.77 3.49 9.29
N GLY A 24 12.84 3.37 7.96
CA GLY A 24 13.51 2.26 7.28
C GLY A 24 12.60 1.08 6.95
N ASP A 25 11.37 1.03 7.45
CA ASP A 25 10.41 -0.01 7.02
C ASP A 25 10.13 0.12 5.52
N HIS A 26 10.22 -1.01 4.80
CA HIS A 26 9.77 -1.09 3.42
C HIS A 26 8.26 -1.30 3.41
N VAL A 27 7.53 -0.43 2.73
CA VAL A 27 6.07 -0.36 2.76
C VAL A 27 5.48 -0.20 1.36
N PHE A 28 4.22 -0.54 1.21
CA PHE A 28 3.42 -0.31 0.00
C PHE A 28 1.97 -0.05 0.38
N GLY A 29 1.21 0.61 -0.51
CA GLY A 29 -0.16 0.98 -0.21
C GLY A 29 -0.74 2.06 -1.12
N PHE A 30 -1.77 2.74 -0.62
CA PHE A 30 -2.48 3.80 -1.34
C PHE A 30 -2.07 5.18 -0.85
N ALA A 31 -1.91 6.10 -1.78
CA ALA A 31 -1.82 7.52 -1.52
C ALA A 31 -2.14 8.30 -2.79
N ASN A 32 -2.44 9.58 -2.63
CA ASN A 32 -2.59 10.45 -3.79
C ASN A 32 -1.22 10.97 -4.23
N HIS A 33 -1.09 11.25 -5.53
CA HIS A 33 0.07 11.94 -6.10
C HIS A 33 1.37 11.10 -6.05
N CYS A 34 1.23 9.79 -6.23
CA CYS A 34 2.33 8.83 -6.11
C CYS A 34 3.37 8.89 -7.24
N PHE A 35 3.12 9.64 -8.32
CA PHE A 35 4.16 9.92 -9.32
C PHE A 35 5.10 11.03 -8.80
N SER A 36 5.75 10.73 -7.69
CA SER A 36 6.62 11.62 -6.93
C SER A 36 7.71 10.80 -6.23
N SER A 37 8.85 11.41 -5.93
CA SER A 37 9.91 10.78 -5.13
C SER A 37 9.57 10.70 -3.64
N GLN A 38 8.62 11.52 -3.18
CA GLN A 38 8.15 11.55 -1.79
C GLN A 38 6.66 11.80 -1.75
N ILE A 39 6.00 11.14 -0.80
CA ILE A 39 4.58 11.28 -0.52
C ILE A 39 4.34 11.24 0.99
N ILE A 40 3.17 11.73 1.41
CA ILE A 40 2.63 11.51 2.75
C ILE A 40 1.41 10.61 2.60
N ALA A 41 1.40 9.48 3.29
CA ALA A 41 0.32 8.51 3.27
C ALA A 41 -0.28 8.36 4.67
N HIS A 42 -1.60 8.20 4.74
CA HIS A 42 -2.27 7.91 6.00
C HIS A 42 -1.99 6.45 6.40
N GLN A 43 -1.59 6.21 7.66
CA GLN A 43 -1.13 4.90 8.14
C GLN A 43 -2.08 3.73 7.84
N HIS A 44 -3.40 3.96 7.81
CA HIS A 44 -4.41 2.92 7.53
C HIS A 44 -4.43 2.42 6.08
N PHE A 45 -3.77 3.14 5.17
CA PHE A 45 -3.66 2.75 3.76
C PHE A 45 -2.28 2.18 3.41
N VAL A 46 -1.44 1.95 4.42
CA VAL A 46 -0.06 1.51 4.26
C VAL A 46 0.14 0.21 5.02
N VAL A 47 0.89 -0.72 4.42
CA VAL A 47 1.27 -1.98 5.05
C VAL A 47 2.74 -2.28 4.79
N LYS A 48 3.37 -3.09 5.64
CA LYS A 48 4.75 -3.54 5.42
C LYS A 48 4.81 -4.42 4.17
N LYS A 49 5.76 -4.13 3.29
CA LYS A 49 6.02 -4.92 2.08
C LYS A 49 6.56 -6.30 2.49
N PRO A 50 6.04 -7.41 1.94
CA PRO A 50 6.68 -8.71 2.09
C PRO A 50 8.16 -8.65 1.68
N SER A 51 9.05 -9.23 2.49
CA SER A 51 10.51 -9.09 2.30
C SER A 51 11.00 -9.67 0.98
N HIS A 52 10.35 -10.72 0.48
CA HIS A 52 10.71 -11.43 -0.75
C HIS A 52 10.29 -10.72 -2.06
N LEU A 53 9.45 -9.68 -1.99
CA LEU A 53 9.03 -8.92 -3.18
C LEU A 53 9.95 -7.73 -3.42
N SER A 54 10.27 -7.42 -4.68
CA SER A 54 10.88 -6.13 -5.00
C SER A 54 9.86 -4.99 -4.84
N HIS A 55 10.33 -3.74 -4.83
CA HIS A 55 9.40 -2.59 -4.85
C HIS A 55 8.54 -2.56 -6.12
N THR A 56 9.13 -2.95 -7.26
CA THR A 56 8.44 -3.04 -8.56
C THR A 56 7.34 -4.08 -8.53
N ASP A 57 7.59 -5.25 -7.92
CA ASP A 57 6.55 -6.27 -7.77
C ASP A 57 5.46 -5.77 -6.81
N ALA A 58 5.86 -5.21 -5.67
CA ALA A 58 4.92 -4.80 -4.64
C ALA A 58 4.00 -3.67 -5.08
N VAL A 59 4.47 -2.67 -5.84
CA VAL A 59 3.62 -1.54 -6.28
C VAL A 59 2.49 -1.98 -7.21
N SER A 60 2.59 -3.14 -7.86
CA SER A 60 1.54 -3.68 -8.75
C SER A 60 0.34 -4.27 -8.00
N LEU A 61 0.43 -4.41 -6.67
CA LEU A 61 -0.51 -5.18 -5.87
C LEU A 61 -1.66 -4.36 -5.25
N PRO A 62 -1.47 -3.17 -4.64
CA PRO A 62 -2.48 -2.52 -3.80
C PRO A 62 -3.84 -2.32 -4.49
N ILE A 63 -3.89 -1.57 -5.59
CA ILE A 63 -5.13 -1.26 -6.30
C ILE A 63 -5.72 -2.49 -6.95
N VAL A 64 -4.87 -3.31 -7.59
CA VAL A 64 -5.31 -4.51 -8.29
C VAL A 64 -5.98 -5.48 -7.31
N PHE A 65 -5.30 -5.84 -6.22
CA PHE A 65 -5.84 -6.81 -5.25
C PHE A 65 -7.01 -6.25 -4.45
N ALA A 66 -7.00 -4.96 -4.08
CA ALA A 66 -8.15 -4.36 -3.43
C ALA A 66 -9.38 -4.39 -4.33
N THR A 67 -9.21 -4.14 -5.63
CA THR A 67 -10.31 -4.21 -6.62
C THR A 67 -10.80 -5.65 -6.79
N VAL A 68 -9.89 -6.61 -6.90
CA VAL A 68 -10.24 -8.04 -6.98
C VAL A 68 -11.01 -8.47 -5.72
N TYR A 69 -10.54 -8.08 -4.53
CA TYR A 69 -11.19 -8.41 -3.27
C TYR A 69 -12.57 -7.76 -3.16
N ALA A 70 -12.69 -6.48 -3.51
CA ALA A 70 -13.97 -5.77 -3.51
C ALA A 70 -14.96 -6.40 -4.50
N GLY A 71 -14.51 -6.76 -5.70
CA GLY A 71 -15.34 -7.36 -6.74
C GLY A 71 -15.77 -8.78 -6.41
N LEU A 72 -14.81 -9.66 -6.11
CA LEU A 72 -15.06 -11.09 -5.98
C LEU A 72 -15.56 -11.49 -4.58
N ILE A 73 -14.98 -10.90 -3.53
CA ILE A 73 -15.28 -11.31 -2.15
C ILE A 73 -16.39 -10.46 -1.56
N VAL A 74 -16.24 -9.13 -1.59
CA VAL A 74 -17.23 -8.23 -0.95
C VAL A 74 -18.51 -8.16 -1.76
N LYS A 75 -18.44 -7.90 -3.07
CA LYS A 75 -19.62 -7.70 -3.91
C LYS A 75 -20.22 -9.01 -4.40
N ALA A 76 -19.42 -9.89 -5.02
CA ALA A 76 -19.93 -11.13 -5.61
C ALA A 76 -20.07 -12.30 -4.62
N GLN A 77 -19.44 -12.22 -3.43
CA GLN A 77 -19.45 -13.28 -2.42
C GLN A 77 -19.10 -14.66 -3.00
N LEU A 78 -18.11 -14.71 -3.89
CA LEU A 78 -17.70 -15.90 -4.65
C LEU A 78 -17.55 -17.12 -3.74
N LYS A 79 -18.17 -18.23 -4.12
CA LYS A 79 -18.07 -19.53 -3.44
C LYS A 79 -17.33 -20.53 -4.32
N ARG A 80 -16.80 -21.57 -3.68
CA ARG A 80 -16.29 -22.75 -4.40
C ARG A 80 -17.44 -23.37 -5.20
N GLY A 81 -17.16 -23.72 -6.45
CA GLY A 81 -18.08 -24.46 -7.32
C GLY A 81 -18.20 -25.92 -6.93
#